data_AF-A0A2H0P210-F1
#
_entry.id   AF-A0A2H0P210-F1
#
_cell.length_a   1.000
_cell.length_b   1.000
_cell.length_c   1.000
_cell.angle_alpha   90.00
_cell.angle_beta   90.00
_cell.angle_gamma   90.00
#
_symmetry.space_group_name_H-M   'P 1'
#
loop_
_entity.id
_entity.type
_entity.pdbx_description
1 polymer ?
#
loop_
_entity_poly.entity_id
_entity_poly.type
_entity_poly.pdbx_seq_one_letter_code
_entity_poly.pdbx_strand_id
1 'polypeptide(L)'
;MPRGGHAQLRAAPLAASALGAALAALGLPSLGLWAFAWFGFTPMIVAANTAPTTRRASLHGFAAGFAYHVVALHWIYATCRFAQVPAVVSALAVIALASVLGASWAAVSALAHRLSRGAGSMARPWLWALCWTAVASAASGWTPRFGVDLLAYTQWSNLSLIQAVSWGGPHLLDFVIMLFAAAFAEVWRGERDEAAAPTMALAIALSAGVWAHGAYVLASRPESRGPAARVEILQPRVDQYHKWSESWIMEILTGYDELLSRPRPAPPSLVVWPETAIPRWTTRAEPVPEASRWAVTLGAPQLVGIIASGDSGHGPANAVQLIAPDGRLDGDYSKRQLVPFGEFVPLRRFVPRFVIDRWLMILDNLGDLEAGAPRQPLLRTVWGPTAVTICYEAIFPYWPRLDAARGARLLINITNDAWYLDTWGPRQHYRVNRFRAIENRLSVIRAGNNGVSAVIDPWGVTTAELALNESGRLDAEVPLEDAFPARSFYTRHGDWLGATCLILLLLAGAGALLRDRRGKV
;
A
#
# COMPACT_ATOMS: atom_id res chain seq x y z
N MET A 1 -11.73 -14.61 50.86
CA MET A 1 -11.75 -14.41 49.39
C MET A 1 -12.22 -13.00 49.09
N PRO A 2 -11.51 -12.24 48.24
CA PRO A 2 -12.22 -11.43 47.26
C PRO A 2 -11.60 -11.69 45.86
N ARG A 3 -12.36 -12.38 44.99
CA ARG A 3 -11.99 -12.65 43.59
C ARG A 3 -12.42 -11.52 42.61
N GLY A 4 -12.83 -10.35 43.11
CA GLY A 4 -13.44 -9.28 42.30
C GLY A 4 -12.48 -8.21 41.73
N GLY A 5 -11.33 -7.94 42.35
CA GLY A 5 -10.47 -6.79 41.98
C GLY A 5 -9.50 -7.00 40.81
N HIS A 6 -9.16 -8.26 40.49
CA HIS A 6 -8.14 -8.54 39.47
C HIS A 6 -8.63 -8.37 38.03
N ALA A 7 -9.94 -8.40 37.77
CA ALA A 7 -10.46 -8.25 36.41
C ALA A 7 -10.46 -6.77 35.94
N GLN A 8 -10.81 -5.83 36.82
CA GLN A 8 -10.86 -4.40 36.49
C GLN A 8 -9.46 -3.79 36.26
N LEU A 9 -8.47 -4.17 37.08
CA LEU A 9 -7.08 -3.74 36.89
C LEU A 9 -6.42 -4.33 35.62
N ARG A 10 -6.94 -5.45 35.10
CA ARG A 10 -6.42 -6.10 33.88
C ARG A 10 -7.03 -5.57 32.58
N ALA A 11 -8.24 -5.00 32.64
CA ALA A 11 -8.92 -4.46 31.47
C ALA A 11 -8.37 -3.09 31.04
N ALA A 12 -7.95 -2.26 32.00
CA ALA A 12 -7.47 -0.90 31.71
C ALA A 12 -6.22 -0.85 30.81
N PRO A 13 -5.16 -1.66 31.02
CA PRO A 13 -3.98 -1.63 30.14
C PRO A 13 -4.28 -2.19 28.74
N LEU A 14 -5.18 -3.17 28.63
CA LEU A 14 -5.57 -3.74 27.34
C LEU A 14 -6.40 -2.74 26.52
N ALA A 15 -7.35 -2.06 27.16
CA ALA A 15 -8.13 -1.00 26.55
C ALA A 15 -7.25 0.17 26.10
N ALA A 16 -6.24 0.56 26.91
CA ALA A 16 -5.28 1.58 26.54
C ALA A 16 -4.42 1.18 25.32
N SER A 17 -3.97 -0.08 25.24
CA SER A 17 -3.26 -0.60 24.06
C SER A 17 -4.12 -0.52 22.80
N ALA A 18 -5.39 -0.94 22.89
CA ALA A 18 -6.33 -0.88 21.78
C ALA A 18 -6.64 0.57 21.35
N LEU A 19 -6.95 1.44 22.31
CA LEU A 19 -7.28 2.85 22.06
C LEU A 19 -6.10 3.61 21.46
N GLY A 20 -4.90 3.44 22.00
CA GLY A 20 -3.71 4.10 21.46
C GLY A 20 -3.45 3.72 20.01
N ALA A 21 -3.54 2.44 19.67
CA ALA A 21 -3.36 1.98 18.30
C ALA A 21 -4.51 2.40 17.36
N ALA A 22 -5.75 2.43 17.84
CA ALA A 22 -6.88 3.00 17.10
C ALA A 22 -6.66 4.48 16.77
N LEU A 23 -6.10 5.26 17.71
CA LEU A 23 -5.72 6.66 17.46
C LEU A 23 -4.57 6.76 16.45
N ALA A 24 -3.59 5.85 16.48
CA ALA A 24 -2.53 5.81 15.47
C ALA A 24 -3.07 5.61 14.04
N ALA A 25 -4.15 4.84 13.88
CA ALA A 25 -4.82 4.66 12.58
C ALA A 25 -5.40 5.97 12.02
N LEU A 26 -5.68 6.99 12.85
CA LEU A 26 -6.13 8.31 12.40
C LEU A 26 -5.03 9.09 11.65
N GLY A 27 -3.78 8.64 11.71
CA GLY A 27 -2.71 9.16 10.86
C GLY A 27 -2.85 8.77 9.38
N LEU A 28 -3.61 7.72 9.07
CA LEU A 28 -3.82 7.27 7.70
C LEU A 28 -4.53 8.34 6.84
N PRO A 29 -4.44 8.21 5.49
CA PRO A 29 -5.17 9.06 4.57
C PRO A 29 -6.66 9.17 4.91
N SER A 30 -7.21 10.38 4.74
CA SER A 30 -8.53 10.89 5.15
C SER A 30 -8.47 11.86 6.33
N LEU A 31 -7.95 11.42 7.49
CA LEU A 31 -7.80 12.30 8.66
C LEU A 31 -6.40 12.91 8.75
N GLY A 32 -5.35 12.14 8.42
CA GLY A 32 -3.98 12.65 8.34
C GLY A 32 -3.42 13.19 9.66
N LEU A 33 -3.93 12.74 10.80
CA LEU A 33 -3.46 13.11 12.14
C LEU A 33 -2.17 12.33 12.48
N TRP A 34 -1.15 12.51 11.65
CA TRP A 34 0.08 11.72 11.59
C TRP A 34 0.84 11.64 12.93
N ALA A 35 0.68 12.65 13.79
CA ALA A 35 1.30 12.70 15.12
C ALA A 35 0.85 11.54 16.02
N PHE A 36 -0.40 11.08 15.91
CA PHE A 36 -0.88 9.96 16.73
C PHE A 36 -0.13 8.65 16.45
N ALA A 37 0.43 8.46 15.26
CA ALA A 37 1.22 7.28 14.95
C ALA A 37 2.54 7.21 15.74
N TRP A 38 3.07 8.34 16.20
CA TRP A 38 4.31 8.38 16.99
C TRP A 38 4.11 7.99 18.45
N PHE A 39 2.90 8.15 19.00
CA PHE A 39 2.61 7.93 20.42
C PHE A 39 1.59 6.82 20.68
N GLY A 40 0.75 6.47 19.68
CA GLY A 40 -0.35 5.54 19.85
C GLY A 40 0.08 4.11 20.20
N PHE A 41 1.31 3.73 19.89
CA PHE A 41 1.85 2.40 20.23
C PHE A 41 2.45 2.33 21.64
N THR A 42 2.70 3.46 22.28
CA THR A 42 3.32 3.53 23.61
C THR A 42 2.56 2.73 24.68
N PRO A 43 1.21 2.80 24.80
CA PRO A 43 0.49 1.99 25.78
C PRO A 43 0.64 0.48 25.57
N MET A 44 0.70 0.03 24.32
CA MET A 44 0.96 -1.38 23.98
C MET A 44 2.36 -1.79 24.43
N ILE A 45 3.37 -0.96 24.13
CA ILE A 45 4.78 -1.23 24.46
C ILE A 45 5.00 -1.29 25.97
N VAL A 46 4.47 -0.31 26.72
CA VAL A 46 4.54 -0.29 28.20
C VAL A 46 3.92 -1.56 28.76
N ALA A 47 2.68 -1.87 28.37
CA ALA A 47 1.96 -3.02 28.90
C ALA A 47 2.63 -4.37 28.53
N ALA A 48 3.19 -4.49 27.33
CA ALA A 48 3.93 -5.67 26.90
C ALA A 48 5.28 -5.82 27.63
N ASN A 49 6.01 -4.73 27.88
CA ASN A 49 7.26 -4.76 28.62
C ASN A 49 7.06 -5.16 30.09
N THR A 50 5.96 -4.73 30.72
CA THR A 50 5.62 -5.07 32.12
C THR A 50 4.77 -6.34 32.25
N ALA A 51 4.44 -7.01 31.14
CA ALA A 51 3.59 -8.19 31.18
C ALA A 51 4.27 -9.33 31.96
N PRO A 52 3.54 -10.08 32.81
CA PRO A 52 4.13 -11.17 33.57
C PRO A 52 4.53 -12.37 32.68
N THR A 53 3.88 -12.51 31.52
CA THR A 53 4.11 -13.62 30.59
C THR A 53 4.08 -13.15 29.15
N THR A 54 4.79 -13.88 28.27
CA THR A 54 4.75 -13.66 26.82
C THR A 54 3.32 -13.70 26.28
N ARG A 55 2.46 -14.60 26.78
CA ARG A 55 1.05 -14.66 26.38
C ARG A 55 0.30 -13.35 26.66
N ARG A 56 0.60 -12.70 27.80
CA ARG A 56 0.00 -11.41 28.14
C ARG A 56 0.56 -10.30 27.25
N ALA A 57 1.86 -10.28 26.98
CA ALA A 57 2.45 -9.35 26.02
C ALA A 57 1.83 -9.48 24.61
N SER A 58 1.66 -10.73 24.12
CA SER A 58 0.99 -11.01 22.86
C SER A 58 -0.46 -10.51 22.82
N LEU A 59 -1.18 -10.56 23.95
CA LEU A 59 -2.55 -10.06 24.01
C LEU A 59 -2.62 -8.54 23.83
N HIS A 60 -1.67 -7.78 24.38
CA HIS A 60 -1.56 -6.33 24.14
C HIS A 60 -1.28 -6.02 22.68
N GLY A 61 -0.34 -6.74 22.07
CA GLY A 61 -0.05 -6.65 20.63
C GLY A 61 -1.26 -6.98 19.76
N PHE A 62 -1.98 -8.06 20.09
CA PHE A 62 -3.18 -8.46 19.39
C PHE A 62 -4.28 -7.39 19.49
N ALA A 63 -4.56 -6.88 20.70
CA ALA A 63 -5.61 -5.89 20.89
C ALA A 63 -5.30 -4.55 20.20
N ALA A 64 -4.03 -4.12 20.26
CA ALA A 64 -3.56 -2.95 19.53
C ALA A 64 -3.71 -3.13 18.00
N GLY A 65 -3.20 -4.24 17.48
CA GLY A 65 -3.29 -4.55 16.04
C GLY A 65 -4.73 -4.69 15.58
N PHE A 66 -5.56 -5.44 16.31
CA PHE A 66 -6.98 -5.58 16.00
C PHE A 66 -7.69 -4.22 15.93
N ALA A 67 -7.51 -3.36 16.94
CA ALA A 67 -8.15 -2.05 16.98
C ALA A 67 -7.66 -1.12 15.86
N TYR A 68 -6.36 -1.09 15.58
CA TYR A 68 -5.80 -0.34 14.46
C TYR A 68 -6.42 -0.77 13.12
N HIS A 69 -6.47 -2.08 12.84
CA HIS A 69 -6.97 -2.57 11.56
C HIS A 69 -8.49 -2.45 11.43
N VAL A 70 -9.26 -2.57 12.52
CA VAL A 70 -10.71 -2.28 12.49
C VAL A 70 -10.95 -0.84 12.07
N VAL A 71 -10.22 0.14 12.63
CA VAL A 71 -10.33 1.54 12.23
C VAL A 71 -9.83 1.76 10.80
N ALA A 72 -8.66 1.21 10.46
CA ALA A 72 -8.02 1.42 9.16
C ALA A 72 -8.81 0.81 7.99
N LEU A 73 -9.46 -0.34 8.22
CA LEU A 73 -10.12 -1.16 7.19
C LEU A 73 -11.64 -1.22 7.35
N HIS A 74 -12.25 -0.35 8.16
CA HIS A 74 -13.71 -0.31 8.35
C HIS A 74 -14.46 -0.17 7.02
N TRP A 75 -13.85 0.47 6.02
CA TRP A 75 -14.42 0.66 4.69
C TRP A 75 -14.72 -0.65 3.95
N ILE A 76 -14.05 -1.76 4.29
CA ILE A 76 -14.34 -3.08 3.71
C ILE A 76 -15.78 -3.50 4.03
N TYR A 77 -16.29 -3.13 5.21
CA TYR A 77 -17.70 -3.37 5.54
C TYR A 77 -18.61 -2.71 4.50
N ALA A 78 -18.36 -1.44 4.15
CA ALA A 78 -19.17 -0.72 3.17
C ALA A 78 -19.09 -1.36 1.78
N THR A 79 -17.89 -1.76 1.33
CA THR A 79 -17.69 -2.51 0.08
C THR A 79 -18.49 -3.81 0.06
N CYS A 80 -18.43 -4.63 1.12
CA CYS A 80 -19.18 -5.87 1.22
C CYS A 80 -20.69 -5.62 1.21
N ARG A 81 -21.17 -4.61 1.95
CA ARG A 81 -22.60 -4.25 1.99
C ARG A 81 -23.12 -3.81 0.64
N PHE A 82 -22.34 -3.02 -0.09
CA PHE A 82 -22.69 -2.55 -1.42
C PHE A 82 -22.76 -3.72 -2.41
N ALA A 83 -21.84 -4.69 -2.28
CA ALA A 83 -21.87 -5.97 -2.99
C ALA A 83 -22.97 -6.93 -2.49
N GLN A 84 -23.96 -6.45 -1.74
CA GLN A 84 -25.11 -7.21 -1.23
C GLN A 84 -24.75 -8.36 -0.26
N VAL A 85 -23.52 -8.41 0.26
CA VAL A 85 -23.12 -9.37 1.31
C VAL A 85 -23.79 -9.00 2.63
N PRO A 86 -24.45 -9.91 3.36
CA PRO A 86 -25.22 -9.61 4.56
C PRO A 86 -24.40 -8.85 5.61
N ALA A 87 -25.08 -8.04 6.40
CA ALA A 87 -24.43 -7.19 7.40
C ALA A 87 -23.58 -7.98 8.40
N VAL A 88 -24.10 -9.10 8.90
CA VAL A 88 -23.37 -9.96 9.85
C VAL A 88 -22.12 -10.54 9.21
N VAL A 89 -22.22 -11.06 7.97
CA VAL A 89 -21.08 -11.64 7.25
C VAL A 89 -20.02 -10.58 6.94
N SER A 90 -20.44 -9.39 6.53
CA SER A 90 -19.56 -8.24 6.27
C SER A 90 -18.78 -7.83 7.52
N ALA A 91 -19.47 -7.73 8.67
CA ALA A 91 -18.83 -7.41 9.95
C ALA A 91 -17.85 -8.51 10.39
N LEU A 92 -18.24 -9.78 10.25
CA LEU A 92 -17.37 -10.92 10.54
C LEU A 92 -16.13 -10.96 9.64
N ALA A 93 -16.25 -10.57 8.37
CA ALA A 93 -15.11 -10.48 7.46
C ALA A 93 -14.09 -9.43 7.92
N VAL A 94 -14.55 -8.23 8.32
CA VAL A 94 -13.68 -7.19 8.89
C VAL A 94 -13.03 -7.65 10.19
N ILE A 95 -13.79 -8.26 11.09
CA ILE A 95 -13.27 -8.79 12.37
C ILE A 95 -12.22 -9.89 12.12
N ALA A 96 -12.50 -10.81 11.19
CA ALA A 96 -11.57 -11.90 10.85
C ALA A 96 -10.28 -11.34 10.26
N LEU A 97 -10.38 -10.41 9.30
CA LEU A 97 -9.22 -9.77 8.69
C LEU A 97 -8.38 -9.00 9.72
N ALA A 98 -9.03 -8.16 10.53
CA ALA A 98 -8.36 -7.42 11.60
C ALA A 98 -7.71 -8.35 12.64
N SER A 99 -8.28 -9.53 12.88
CA SER A 99 -7.70 -10.54 13.77
C SER A 99 -6.46 -11.20 13.15
N VAL A 100 -6.49 -11.53 11.86
CA VAL A 100 -5.33 -12.09 11.14
C VAL A 100 -4.18 -11.09 11.15
N LEU A 101 -4.44 -9.82 10.83
CA LEU A 101 -3.43 -8.77 10.85
C LEU A 101 -2.96 -8.47 12.28
N GLY A 102 -3.88 -8.43 13.25
CA GLY A 102 -3.56 -8.27 14.67
C GLY A 102 -2.69 -9.39 15.24
N ALA A 103 -2.76 -10.61 14.69
CA ALA A 103 -1.88 -11.71 15.10
C ALA A 103 -0.40 -11.43 14.79
N SER A 104 -0.09 -10.68 13.72
CA SER A 104 1.29 -10.26 13.43
C SER A 104 1.84 -9.33 14.52
N TRP A 105 1.01 -8.42 15.05
CA TRP A 105 1.39 -7.51 16.15
C TRP A 105 1.49 -8.25 17.48
N ALA A 106 0.67 -9.29 17.67
CA ALA A 106 0.80 -10.22 18.78
C ALA A 106 2.17 -10.92 18.76
N ALA A 107 2.66 -11.32 17.58
CA ALA A 107 3.98 -11.90 17.39
C ALA A 107 5.09 -10.88 17.67
N VAL A 108 4.99 -9.64 17.17
CA VAL A 108 5.94 -8.56 17.49
C VAL A 108 6.03 -8.37 19.01
N SER A 109 4.89 -8.22 19.68
CA SER A 109 4.87 -7.99 21.13
C SER A 109 5.39 -9.20 21.92
N ALA A 110 5.16 -10.42 21.45
CA ALA A 110 5.73 -11.63 22.04
C ALA A 110 7.27 -11.63 21.97
N LEU A 111 7.81 -11.34 20.78
CA LEU A 111 9.24 -11.36 20.51
C LEU A 111 9.94 -10.22 21.25
N ALA A 112 9.41 -9.00 21.13
CA ALA A 112 9.95 -7.83 21.81
C ALA A 112 9.91 -7.99 23.33
N HIS A 113 8.83 -8.53 23.90
CA HIS A 113 8.78 -8.88 25.33
C HIS A 113 9.92 -9.83 25.70
N ARG A 114 10.07 -10.96 25.00
CA ARG A 114 11.07 -11.98 25.32
C ARG A 114 12.50 -11.44 25.23
N LEU A 115 12.81 -10.66 24.21
CA LEU A 115 14.16 -10.10 24.01
C LEU A 115 14.45 -8.93 24.95
N SER A 116 13.42 -8.18 25.36
CA SER A 116 13.56 -7.05 26.28
C SER A 116 13.66 -7.47 27.75
N ARG A 117 13.41 -8.75 28.08
CA ARG A 117 13.58 -9.28 29.45
C ARG A 117 15.05 -9.18 29.86
N GLY A 118 15.31 -8.36 30.88
CA GLY A 118 16.67 -8.10 31.37
C GLY A 118 17.46 -7.11 30.53
N ALA A 119 16.92 -6.60 29.42
CA ALA A 119 17.50 -5.47 28.70
C ALA A 119 17.24 -4.17 29.48
N GLY A 120 18.24 -3.28 29.52
CA GLY A 120 18.10 -1.93 30.06
C GLY A 120 17.34 -0.99 29.10
N SER A 121 16.89 0.16 29.61
CA SER A 121 16.06 1.10 28.86
C SER A 121 16.72 1.68 27.61
N MET A 122 18.05 1.67 27.53
CA MET A 122 18.77 2.05 26.31
C MET A 122 18.59 1.04 25.18
N ALA A 123 18.49 -0.26 25.46
CA ALA A 123 18.44 -1.30 24.44
C ALA A 123 17.00 -1.66 24.01
N ARG A 124 16.02 -1.55 24.92
CA ARG A 124 14.62 -1.95 24.64
C ARG A 124 14.01 -1.27 23.40
N PRO A 125 14.17 0.04 23.17
CA PRO A 125 13.58 0.68 21.99
C PRO A 125 14.10 0.13 20.68
N TRP A 126 15.41 -0.17 20.61
CA TRP A 126 16.02 -0.80 19.44
C TRP A 126 15.50 -2.21 19.21
N LEU A 127 15.30 -3.00 20.27
CA LEU A 127 14.72 -4.34 20.17
C LEU A 127 13.27 -4.30 19.67
N TRP A 128 12.48 -3.32 20.10
CA TRP A 128 11.12 -3.12 19.60
C TRP A 128 11.10 -2.75 18.11
N ALA A 129 11.91 -1.78 17.71
CA ALA A 129 12.04 -1.38 16.30
C ALA A 129 12.54 -2.55 15.42
N LEU A 130 13.52 -3.31 15.90
CA LEU A 130 14.05 -4.50 15.22
C LEU A 130 13.00 -5.60 15.08
N CYS A 131 12.27 -5.94 16.15
CA CYS A 131 11.20 -6.94 16.12
C CYS A 131 10.08 -6.52 15.17
N TRP A 132 9.68 -5.25 15.22
CA TRP A 132 8.65 -4.71 14.34
C TRP A 132 9.05 -4.86 12.87
N THR A 133 10.19 -4.30 12.51
CA THR A 133 10.65 -4.29 11.11
C THR A 133 10.91 -5.68 10.57
N ALA A 134 11.48 -6.59 11.38
CA ALA A 134 11.69 -7.98 10.99
C ALA A 134 10.37 -8.71 10.69
N VAL A 135 9.37 -8.57 11.57
CA VAL A 135 8.06 -9.22 11.39
C VAL A 135 7.30 -8.58 10.22
N ALA A 136 7.29 -7.26 10.11
CA ALA A 136 6.60 -6.53 9.03
C ALA A 136 7.21 -6.86 7.65
N SER A 137 8.54 -6.93 7.55
CA SER A 137 9.23 -7.35 6.33
C SER A 137 8.91 -8.81 5.99
N ALA A 138 9.05 -9.73 6.96
CA ALA A 138 8.74 -11.13 6.75
C ALA A 138 7.28 -11.34 6.31
N ALA A 139 6.32 -10.66 6.96
CA ALA A 139 4.88 -10.72 6.67
C ALA A 139 4.52 -10.34 5.22
N SER A 140 5.38 -9.55 4.55
CA SER A 140 5.14 -9.02 3.20
C SER A 140 4.94 -10.09 2.12
N GLY A 141 5.36 -11.34 2.35
CA GLY A 141 5.24 -12.43 1.38
C GLY A 141 4.11 -13.45 1.60
N TRP A 142 3.40 -13.42 2.73
CA TRP A 142 2.51 -14.54 3.14
C TRP A 142 1.23 -14.11 3.89
N THR A 143 1.06 -12.82 4.17
CA THR A 143 -0.18 -12.28 4.76
C THR A 143 -0.94 -11.45 3.72
N PRO A 144 -2.29 -11.42 3.76
CA PRO A 144 -3.05 -10.47 2.96
C PRO A 144 -2.58 -9.06 3.30
N ARG A 145 -2.14 -8.29 2.31
CA ARG A 145 -1.56 -6.97 2.55
C ARG A 145 -2.52 -5.86 2.18
N PHE A 146 -2.52 -4.79 2.94
CA PHE A 146 -3.26 -3.57 2.65
C PHE A 146 -2.32 -2.37 2.74
N GLY A 147 -2.70 -1.27 2.07
CA GLY A 147 -2.00 0.01 2.14
C GLY A 147 -2.03 0.69 3.51
N VAL A 148 -2.21 -0.08 4.59
CA VAL A 148 -2.32 0.36 5.98
C VAL A 148 -1.39 -0.42 6.93
N ASP A 149 -0.83 -1.54 6.49
CA ASP A 149 0.01 -2.42 7.33
C ASP A 149 1.41 -1.86 7.59
N LEU A 150 1.83 -0.89 6.77
CA LEU A 150 3.07 -0.15 6.92
C LEU A 150 2.77 1.17 7.64
N LEU A 151 3.36 1.36 8.82
CA LEU A 151 3.18 2.58 9.62
C LEU A 151 3.66 3.82 8.89
N ALA A 152 4.63 3.67 7.98
CA ALA A 152 5.11 4.73 7.10
C ALA A 152 3.96 5.49 6.41
N TYR A 153 2.87 4.80 6.05
CA TYR A 153 1.73 5.40 5.35
C TYR A 153 0.90 6.35 6.23
N THR A 154 1.02 6.27 7.56
CA THR A 154 0.46 7.28 8.47
C THR A 154 1.13 8.65 8.34
N GLN A 155 2.31 8.70 7.70
CA GLN A 155 3.07 9.94 7.50
C GLN A 155 2.89 10.51 6.10
N TRP A 156 1.91 10.02 5.32
CA TRP A 156 1.71 10.38 3.91
C TRP A 156 1.68 11.89 3.62
N SER A 157 1.24 12.71 4.57
CA SER A 157 1.13 14.17 4.45
C SER A 157 2.43 14.90 4.77
N ASN A 158 3.35 14.29 5.52
CA ASN A 158 4.65 14.87 5.86
C ASN A 158 5.69 14.51 4.81
N LEU A 159 5.75 15.32 3.75
CA LEU A 159 6.60 15.07 2.59
C LEU A 159 8.09 14.93 2.95
N SER A 160 8.55 15.65 3.98
CA SER A 160 9.93 15.59 4.46
C SER A 160 10.23 14.23 5.10
N LEU A 161 9.40 13.75 6.03
CA LEU A 161 9.61 12.42 6.63
C LEU A 161 9.61 11.32 5.59
N ILE A 162 8.66 11.35 4.66
CA ILE A 162 8.52 10.26 3.69
C ILE A 162 9.65 10.24 2.66
N GLN A 163 10.51 11.26 2.53
CA GLN A 163 11.72 11.15 1.70
C GLN A 163 12.63 10.00 2.13
N ALA A 164 12.58 9.60 3.41
CA ALA A 164 13.35 8.50 3.97
C ALA A 164 13.13 7.18 3.23
N VAL A 165 11.97 6.97 2.61
CA VAL A 165 11.66 5.70 1.92
C VAL A 165 12.54 5.47 0.70
N SER A 166 13.18 6.51 0.17
CA SER A 166 14.21 6.37 -0.88
C SER A 166 15.47 5.64 -0.41
N TRP A 167 15.64 5.43 0.90
CA TRP A 167 16.78 4.72 1.50
C TRP A 167 16.46 3.28 1.91
N GLY A 168 15.48 3.08 2.79
CA GLY A 168 15.13 1.75 3.31
C GLY A 168 13.71 1.31 2.99
N GLY A 169 13.07 1.94 2.00
CA GLY A 169 11.67 1.72 1.71
C GLY A 169 10.78 2.17 2.89
N PRO A 170 9.52 1.73 2.94
CA PRO A 170 8.61 2.10 4.01
C PRO A 170 9.09 1.58 5.38
N HIS A 171 9.82 0.46 5.40
CA HIS A 171 10.33 -0.16 6.63
C HIS A 171 11.32 0.70 7.41
N LEU A 172 12.01 1.65 6.77
CA LEU A 172 12.86 2.61 7.50
C LEU A 172 12.02 3.54 8.38
N LEU A 173 10.90 4.01 7.87
CA LEU A 173 10.02 4.90 8.62
C LEU A 173 9.23 4.14 9.68
N ASP A 174 8.82 2.90 9.39
CA ASP A 174 8.27 1.98 10.41
C ASP A 174 9.23 1.81 11.60
N PHE A 175 10.51 1.57 11.29
CA PHE A 175 11.57 1.40 12.29
C PHE A 175 11.72 2.64 13.18
N VAL A 176 11.77 3.83 12.57
CA VAL A 176 11.95 5.10 13.28
C VAL A 176 10.73 5.42 14.16
N ILE A 177 9.51 5.22 13.65
CA ILE A 177 8.26 5.41 14.42
C ILE A 177 8.24 4.50 15.64
N MET A 178 8.57 3.21 15.45
CA MET A 178 8.56 2.23 16.54
C MET A 178 9.67 2.50 17.56
N LEU A 179 10.87 2.88 17.10
CA LEU A 179 11.98 3.28 17.95
C LEU A 179 11.59 4.45 18.85
N PHE A 180 10.96 5.48 18.28
CA PHE A 180 10.48 6.63 19.01
C PHE A 180 9.39 6.25 20.02
N ALA A 181 8.36 5.51 19.59
CA ALA A 181 7.25 5.12 20.46
C ALA A 181 7.74 4.28 21.66
N ALA A 182 8.76 3.44 21.45
CA ALA A 182 9.37 2.63 22.49
C ALA A 182 10.31 3.43 23.40
N ALA A 183 11.08 4.39 22.88
CA ALA A 183 11.87 5.30 23.71
C ALA A 183 10.99 6.18 24.59
N PHE A 184 9.88 6.66 24.04
CA PHE A 184 8.87 7.39 24.80
C PHE A 184 8.20 6.51 25.87
N ALA A 185 8.01 5.21 25.61
CA ALA A 185 7.50 4.27 26.59
C ALA A 185 8.41 4.12 27.82
N GLU A 186 9.74 4.15 27.64
CA GLU A 186 10.67 4.09 28.78
C GLU A 186 10.59 5.36 29.64
N VAL A 187 10.41 6.54 29.04
CA VAL A 187 10.18 7.79 29.79
C VAL A 187 8.81 7.79 30.46
N TRP A 188 7.75 7.35 29.77
CA TRP A 188 6.37 7.32 30.26
C TRP A 188 6.22 6.48 31.53
N ARG A 189 6.98 5.38 31.64
CA ARG A 189 6.94 4.52 32.83
C ARG A 189 7.31 5.23 34.12
N GLY A 190 8.07 6.33 34.04
CA GLY A 190 8.42 7.16 35.19
C GLY A 190 9.27 6.45 36.26
N GLU A 191 9.80 5.27 35.93
CA GLU A 191 10.81 4.60 36.74
C GLU A 191 12.08 5.47 36.71
N ARG A 192 12.77 5.61 37.85
CA ARG A 192 14.03 6.36 37.93
C ARG A 192 15.13 5.60 37.18
N ASP A 193 15.14 5.73 35.86
CA ASP A 193 16.14 5.17 34.96
C ASP A 193 16.87 6.31 34.24
N GLU A 194 18.15 6.47 34.59
CA GLU A 194 19.01 7.52 34.04
C GLU A 194 19.20 7.40 32.53
N ALA A 195 18.98 6.21 31.94
CA ALA A 195 19.10 5.99 30.50
C ALA A 195 17.84 6.35 29.71
N ALA A 196 16.67 6.52 30.34
CA ALA A 196 15.41 6.77 29.64
C ALA A 196 15.42 8.12 28.89
N ALA A 197 15.83 9.21 29.57
CA ALA A 197 15.88 10.54 28.96
C ALA A 197 16.91 10.66 27.83
N PRO A 198 18.17 10.18 27.97
CA PRO A 198 19.12 10.12 26.87
C PRO A 198 18.61 9.28 25.67
N THR A 199 17.93 8.17 25.93
CA THR A 199 17.38 7.31 24.87
C THR A 199 16.27 8.02 24.10
N MET A 200 15.38 8.74 24.80
CA MET A 200 14.37 9.58 24.16
C MET A 200 15.01 10.73 23.38
N ALA A 201 16.03 11.40 23.93
CA ALA A 201 16.75 12.46 23.23
C ALA A 201 17.39 11.95 21.93
N LEU A 202 17.99 10.76 21.96
CA LEU A 202 18.53 10.10 20.76
C LEU A 202 17.42 9.77 19.75
N ALA A 203 16.29 9.22 20.19
CA ALA A 203 15.17 8.92 19.30
C ALA A 203 14.61 10.20 18.65
N ILE A 204 14.48 11.30 19.41
CA ILE A 204 14.10 12.61 18.89
C ILE A 204 15.13 13.10 17.86
N ALA A 205 16.43 13.02 18.18
CA ALA A 205 17.49 13.46 17.29
C ALA A 205 17.51 12.67 15.97
N LEU A 206 17.29 11.35 16.02
CA LEU A 206 17.18 10.50 14.82
C LEU A 206 15.95 10.85 13.99
N SER A 207 14.77 10.99 14.62
CA SER A 207 13.54 11.39 13.92
C SER A 207 13.65 12.78 13.30
N ALA A 208 14.24 13.74 14.02
CA ALA A 208 14.51 15.08 13.54
C ALA A 208 15.54 15.08 12.41
N GLY A 209 16.58 14.23 12.49
CA GLY A 209 17.56 14.05 11.42
C GLY A 209 16.94 13.49 10.15
N VAL A 210 16.03 12.51 10.25
CA VAL A 210 15.26 11.97 9.12
C VAL A 210 14.41 13.07 8.48
N TRP A 211 13.70 13.85 9.30
CA TRP A 211 12.89 14.97 8.81
C TRP A 211 13.77 16.04 8.13
N ALA A 212 14.86 16.46 8.76
CA ALA A 212 15.76 17.50 8.28
C ALA A 212 16.45 17.10 6.97
N HIS A 213 16.90 15.83 6.86
CA HIS A 213 17.40 15.29 5.61
C HIS A 213 16.34 15.35 4.50
N GLY A 214 15.09 14.98 4.80
CA GLY A 214 14.01 15.07 3.83
C GLY A 214 13.68 16.50 3.40
N ALA A 215 13.68 17.44 4.35
CA ALA A 215 13.51 18.86 4.06
C ALA A 215 14.64 19.40 3.17
N TYR A 216 15.89 19.01 3.43
CA TYR A 216 17.04 19.32 2.58
C TYR A 216 16.89 18.73 1.17
N VAL A 217 16.47 17.47 1.05
CA VAL A 217 16.24 16.81 -0.26
C VAL A 217 15.15 17.52 -1.06
N LEU A 218 14.10 18.02 -0.40
CA LEU A 218 13.03 18.77 -1.04
C LEU A 218 13.48 20.18 -1.43
N ALA A 219 14.26 20.86 -0.58
CA ALA A 219 14.81 22.18 -0.88
C ALA A 219 15.87 22.13 -1.99
N SER A 220 16.59 21.02 -2.12
CA SER A 220 17.59 20.78 -3.16
C SER A 220 16.99 20.15 -4.42
N ARG A 221 15.66 20.07 -4.49
CA ARG A 221 14.98 19.52 -5.66
C ARG A 221 15.28 20.40 -6.89
N PRO A 222 15.65 19.81 -8.03
CA PRO A 222 15.88 20.56 -9.26
C PRO A 222 14.65 21.39 -9.68
N GLU A 223 14.88 22.63 -10.09
CA GLU A 223 13.83 23.48 -10.66
C GLU A 223 13.45 23.07 -12.09
N SER A 224 14.41 22.52 -12.84
CA SER A 224 14.22 22.03 -14.20
C SER A 224 13.67 20.60 -14.19
N ARG A 225 12.43 20.43 -14.64
CA ARG A 225 11.67 19.16 -14.67
C ARG A 225 12.03 18.23 -15.84
N GLY A 226 13.16 18.47 -16.51
CA GLY A 226 13.59 17.77 -17.71
C GLY A 226 12.59 17.92 -18.89
N PRO A 227 12.69 17.06 -19.92
CA PRO A 227 11.73 17.05 -21.03
C PRO A 227 10.32 16.72 -20.51
N ALA A 228 9.42 17.70 -20.56
CA ALA A 228 8.01 17.51 -20.24
C ALA A 228 7.25 17.05 -21.50
N ALA A 229 6.66 15.87 -21.43
CA ALA A 229 5.64 15.43 -22.40
C ALA A 229 4.28 15.45 -21.72
N ARG A 230 3.22 15.70 -22.50
CA ARG A 230 1.86 15.80 -21.95
C ARG A 230 1.21 14.44 -21.89
N VAL A 231 0.61 14.12 -20.76
CA VAL A 231 -0.31 13.00 -20.60
C VAL A 231 -1.74 13.53 -20.53
N GLU A 232 -2.66 12.79 -21.14
CA GLU A 232 -4.10 12.92 -20.87
C GLU A 232 -4.55 11.71 -20.06
N ILE A 233 -5.18 11.93 -18.92
CA ILE A 233 -5.69 10.86 -18.06
C ILE A 233 -7.22 10.92 -18.06
N LEU A 234 -7.88 9.82 -18.43
CA LEU A 234 -9.33 9.74 -18.47
C LEU A 234 -9.88 9.26 -17.13
N GLN A 235 -10.86 9.99 -16.61
CA GLN A 235 -11.61 9.64 -15.40
C GLN A 235 -13.11 9.71 -15.73
N PRO A 236 -13.72 8.62 -16.22
CA PRO A 236 -15.10 8.64 -16.72
C PRO A 236 -16.15 8.60 -15.62
N ARG A 237 -15.80 8.18 -14.39
CA ARG A 237 -16.72 7.97 -13.26
C ARG A 237 -17.80 6.90 -13.57
N VAL A 238 -17.39 5.76 -14.11
CA VAL A 238 -18.30 4.64 -14.41
C VAL A 238 -18.72 3.94 -13.12
N ASP A 239 -20.02 3.74 -12.91
CA ASP A 239 -20.52 2.93 -11.81
C ASP A 239 -20.09 1.45 -11.99
N GLN A 240 -19.32 0.94 -11.02
CA GLN A 240 -18.77 -0.41 -11.06
C GLN A 240 -19.83 -1.52 -11.16
N TYR A 241 -21.00 -1.31 -10.58
CA TYR A 241 -22.00 -2.37 -10.44
C TYR A 241 -22.99 -2.41 -11.61
N HIS A 242 -23.03 -1.35 -12.42
CA HIS A 242 -23.69 -1.33 -13.72
C HIS A 242 -22.75 -1.65 -14.88
N LYS A 243 -21.43 -1.60 -14.63
CA LYS A 243 -20.36 -1.74 -15.62
C LYS A 243 -20.46 -2.94 -16.55
N TRP A 244 -21.01 -4.06 -16.08
CA TRP A 244 -21.07 -5.33 -16.82
C TRP A 244 -22.41 -5.59 -17.53
N SER A 245 -23.35 -4.66 -17.47
CA SER A 245 -24.64 -4.83 -18.15
C SER A 245 -24.53 -4.37 -19.60
N GLU A 246 -25.01 -5.19 -20.54
CA GLU A 246 -24.88 -4.94 -21.99
C GLU A 246 -25.42 -3.57 -22.41
N SER A 247 -26.52 -3.12 -21.79
CA SER A 247 -27.10 -1.80 -22.05
C SER A 247 -26.21 -0.62 -21.63
N TRP A 248 -25.36 -0.81 -20.62
CA TRP A 248 -24.47 0.23 -20.09
C TRP A 248 -23.10 0.25 -20.76
N ILE A 249 -22.68 -0.84 -21.43
CA ILE A 249 -21.40 -0.86 -22.16
C ILE A 249 -21.37 0.28 -23.20
N MET A 250 -22.45 0.46 -23.95
CA MET A 250 -22.54 1.53 -24.95
C MET A 250 -22.50 2.92 -24.32
N GLU A 251 -23.13 3.12 -23.16
CA GLU A 251 -23.09 4.38 -22.43
C GLU A 251 -21.66 4.68 -21.93
N ILE A 252 -20.96 3.68 -21.41
CA ILE A 252 -19.56 3.80 -20.97
C ILE A 252 -18.65 4.20 -22.12
N LEU A 253 -18.78 3.52 -23.26
CA LEU A 253 -17.98 3.82 -24.46
C LEU A 253 -18.31 5.22 -25.01
N THR A 254 -19.59 5.61 -24.98
CA THR A 254 -20.02 6.97 -25.35
C THR A 254 -19.40 8.02 -24.42
N GLY A 255 -19.36 7.77 -23.11
CA GLY A 255 -18.70 8.66 -22.14
C GLY A 255 -17.20 8.83 -22.41
N TYR A 256 -16.49 7.77 -22.82
CA TYR A 256 -15.11 7.90 -23.27
C TYR A 256 -14.99 8.71 -24.56
N ASP A 257 -15.86 8.48 -25.54
CA ASP A 257 -15.90 9.25 -26.79
C ASP A 257 -16.17 10.74 -26.52
N GLU A 258 -17.02 11.08 -25.55
CA GLU A 258 -17.24 12.45 -25.09
C GLU A 258 -15.98 13.05 -24.45
N LEU A 259 -15.29 12.33 -23.56
CA LEU A 259 -14.05 12.82 -22.94
C LEU A 259 -12.95 13.06 -23.97
N LEU A 260 -12.84 12.15 -24.95
CA LEU A 260 -11.80 12.18 -25.99
C LEU A 260 -12.14 13.17 -27.12
N SER A 261 -13.40 13.45 -27.40
CA SER A 261 -13.77 14.45 -28.40
C SER A 261 -13.62 15.90 -27.90
N ARG A 262 -13.45 16.12 -26.58
CA ARG A 262 -13.24 17.47 -26.02
C ARG A 262 -12.05 18.17 -26.67
N PRO A 263 -12.19 19.47 -27.03
CA PRO A 263 -11.09 20.27 -27.54
C PRO A 263 -9.86 20.20 -26.63
N ARG A 264 -8.68 20.29 -27.24
CA ARG A 264 -7.40 20.21 -26.55
C ARG A 264 -6.44 21.24 -27.13
N PRO A 265 -5.55 21.83 -26.31
CA PRO A 265 -4.64 22.86 -26.77
C PRO A 265 -3.55 22.32 -27.70
N ALA A 266 -3.17 21.05 -27.54
CA ALA A 266 -2.19 20.38 -28.38
C ALA A 266 -2.32 18.85 -28.24
N PRO A 267 -1.78 18.05 -29.19
CA PRO A 267 -1.82 16.60 -29.12
C PRO A 267 -1.16 16.05 -27.85
N PRO A 268 -1.72 15.02 -27.21
CA PRO A 268 -1.10 14.34 -26.07
C PRO A 268 0.04 13.44 -26.54
N SER A 269 1.00 13.18 -25.66
CA SER A 269 2.08 12.23 -25.91
C SER A 269 1.73 10.80 -25.44
N LEU A 270 0.73 10.66 -24.57
CA LEU A 270 0.06 9.41 -24.19
C LEU A 270 -1.32 9.75 -23.64
N VAL A 271 -2.32 8.94 -23.96
CA VAL A 271 -3.62 8.95 -23.28
C VAL A 271 -3.74 7.70 -22.41
N VAL A 272 -4.16 7.86 -21.16
CA VAL A 272 -4.23 6.77 -20.17
C VAL A 272 -5.67 6.58 -19.71
N TRP A 273 -6.18 5.38 -19.93
CA TRP A 273 -7.52 4.95 -19.52
C TRP A 273 -7.40 4.10 -18.23
N PRO A 274 -8.43 4.11 -17.35
CA PRO A 274 -8.38 3.41 -16.08
C PRO A 274 -8.51 1.89 -16.23
N GLU A 275 -8.49 1.18 -15.09
CA GLU A 275 -8.66 -0.28 -15.03
C GLU A 275 -10.00 -0.75 -15.57
N THR A 276 -9.94 -1.79 -16.41
CA THR A 276 -11.10 -2.37 -17.07
C THR A 276 -11.93 -1.30 -17.78
N ALA A 277 -11.27 -0.36 -18.46
CA ALA A 277 -11.94 0.71 -19.19
C ALA A 277 -12.86 0.17 -20.29
N ILE A 278 -12.50 -0.97 -20.89
CA ILE A 278 -13.32 -1.71 -21.83
C ILE A 278 -14.06 -2.82 -21.05
N PRO A 279 -15.36 -2.65 -20.73
CA PRO A 279 -16.09 -3.54 -19.83
C PRO A 279 -16.65 -4.78 -20.56
N ARG A 280 -15.80 -5.41 -21.38
CA ARG A 280 -16.10 -6.64 -22.12
C ARG A 280 -14.85 -7.49 -22.23
N TRP A 281 -15.05 -8.77 -22.50
CA TRP A 281 -13.97 -9.68 -22.83
C TRP A 281 -13.27 -9.26 -24.13
N THR A 282 -11.95 -9.18 -24.08
CA THR A 282 -11.08 -8.84 -25.22
C THR A 282 -10.01 -9.90 -25.41
N THR A 283 -9.24 -9.81 -26.49
CA THR A 283 -8.06 -10.66 -26.70
C THR A 283 -6.80 -9.89 -26.34
N ARG A 284 -5.73 -10.59 -25.92
CA ARG A 284 -4.39 -9.98 -25.78
C ARG A 284 -3.71 -9.77 -27.12
N ALA A 285 -4.04 -10.59 -28.13
CA ALA A 285 -3.33 -10.66 -29.40
C ALA A 285 -3.72 -9.56 -30.40
N GLU A 286 -4.87 -8.92 -30.21
CA GLU A 286 -5.37 -7.86 -31.09
C GLU A 286 -5.66 -6.60 -30.28
N PRO A 287 -5.39 -5.41 -30.84
CA PRO A 287 -5.66 -4.17 -30.14
C PRO A 287 -7.16 -3.93 -30.00
N VAL A 288 -7.60 -3.38 -28.87
CA VAL A 288 -9.01 -3.03 -28.69
C VAL A 288 -9.44 -1.91 -29.67
N PRO A 289 -10.49 -2.13 -30.49
CA PRO A 289 -10.88 -1.20 -31.57
C PRO A 289 -11.13 0.23 -31.11
N GLU A 290 -11.71 0.42 -29.93
CA GLU A 290 -12.07 1.72 -29.37
C GLU A 290 -10.82 2.57 -29.13
N ALA A 291 -9.80 2.00 -28.51
CA ALA A 291 -8.54 2.70 -28.30
C ALA A 291 -7.72 2.80 -29.60
N SER A 292 -7.73 1.80 -30.49
CA SER A 292 -7.10 1.91 -31.82
C SER A 292 -7.65 3.08 -32.63
N ARG A 293 -8.98 3.26 -32.66
CA ARG A 293 -9.63 4.38 -33.35
C ARG A 293 -9.13 5.71 -32.83
N TRP A 294 -9.07 5.88 -31.51
CA TRP A 294 -8.60 7.12 -30.89
C TRP A 294 -7.10 7.32 -31.03
N ALA A 295 -6.30 6.24 -31.06
CA ALA A 295 -4.87 6.33 -31.30
C ALA A 295 -4.59 6.96 -32.67
N VAL A 296 -5.27 6.48 -33.72
CA VAL A 296 -5.18 7.02 -35.08
C VAL A 296 -5.74 8.43 -35.17
N THR A 297 -6.91 8.67 -34.56
CA THR A 297 -7.58 9.99 -34.61
C THR A 297 -6.74 11.09 -33.97
N LEU A 298 -6.08 10.78 -32.85
CA LEU A 298 -5.27 11.74 -32.10
C LEU A 298 -3.80 11.77 -32.52
N GLY A 299 -3.36 10.78 -33.32
CA GLY A 299 -1.95 10.56 -33.62
C GLY A 299 -1.13 10.33 -32.35
N ALA A 300 -1.71 9.70 -31.32
CA ALA A 300 -1.12 9.58 -29.98
C ALA A 300 -1.34 8.18 -29.39
N PRO A 301 -0.34 7.58 -28.72
CA PRO A 301 -0.49 6.26 -28.13
C PRO A 301 -1.59 6.23 -27.05
N GLN A 302 -2.20 5.07 -26.87
CA GLN A 302 -3.26 4.83 -25.88
C GLN A 302 -2.84 3.70 -24.95
N LEU A 303 -2.85 3.92 -23.63
CA LEU A 303 -2.72 2.87 -22.62
C LEU A 303 -4.10 2.60 -22.04
N VAL A 304 -4.63 1.40 -22.26
CA VAL A 304 -6.02 1.05 -21.94
C VAL A 304 -6.11 -0.21 -21.09
N GLY A 305 -6.86 -0.13 -19.99
CA GLY A 305 -7.19 -1.28 -19.15
C GLY A 305 -8.29 -2.14 -19.77
N ILE A 306 -8.07 -3.45 -19.83
CA ILE A 306 -8.94 -4.44 -20.47
C ILE A 306 -9.12 -5.66 -19.56
N ILE A 307 -10.13 -6.49 -19.85
CA ILE A 307 -10.17 -7.86 -19.37
C ILE A 307 -9.94 -8.78 -20.56
N ALA A 308 -8.79 -9.47 -20.56
CA ALA A 308 -8.43 -10.41 -21.59
C ALA A 308 -9.03 -11.79 -21.31
N SER A 309 -9.65 -12.39 -22.32
CA SER A 309 -10.05 -13.79 -22.34
C SER A 309 -8.84 -14.72 -22.26
N GLY A 310 -9.07 -15.95 -21.80
CA GLY A 310 -8.05 -17.00 -21.92
C GLY A 310 -7.76 -17.38 -23.37
N ASP A 311 -6.52 -17.76 -23.64
CA ASP A 311 -6.01 -18.28 -24.90
C ASP A 311 -5.33 -19.65 -24.69
N SER A 312 -4.74 -20.22 -25.75
CA SER A 312 -4.16 -21.58 -25.72
C SER A 312 -2.96 -21.77 -24.79
N GLY A 313 -2.47 -20.70 -24.13
CA GLY A 313 -1.38 -20.75 -23.16
C GLY A 313 -1.64 -20.05 -21.83
N HIS A 314 -2.66 -19.20 -21.74
CA HIS A 314 -2.95 -18.38 -20.55
C HIS A 314 -4.44 -18.29 -20.28
N GLY A 315 -4.85 -18.31 -19.02
CA GLY A 315 -6.20 -18.03 -18.58
C GLY A 315 -6.59 -16.56 -18.72
N PRO A 316 -7.86 -16.24 -18.38
CA PRO A 316 -8.37 -14.87 -18.42
C PRO A 316 -7.58 -13.97 -17.47
N ALA A 317 -7.33 -12.71 -17.82
CA ALA A 317 -6.64 -11.79 -16.92
C ALA A 317 -7.13 -10.35 -17.00
N ASN A 318 -6.96 -9.64 -15.88
CA ASN A 318 -7.00 -8.19 -15.85
C ASN A 318 -5.69 -7.66 -16.45
N ALA A 319 -5.78 -6.87 -17.52
CA ALA A 319 -4.63 -6.52 -18.33
C ALA A 319 -4.68 -5.08 -18.84
N VAL A 320 -3.59 -4.67 -19.47
CA VAL A 320 -3.41 -3.39 -20.15
C VAL A 320 -2.88 -3.66 -21.54
N GLN A 321 -3.35 -2.89 -22.51
CA GLN A 321 -2.72 -2.77 -23.82
C GLN A 321 -2.15 -1.37 -23.99
N LEU A 322 -0.95 -1.29 -24.58
CA LEU A 322 -0.41 -0.08 -25.18
C LEU A 322 -0.62 -0.17 -26.69
N ILE A 323 -1.33 0.80 -27.23
CA ILE A 323 -1.66 0.89 -28.64
C ILE A 323 -0.92 2.09 -29.23
N ALA A 324 -0.19 1.85 -30.31
CA ALA A 324 0.60 2.83 -31.02
C ALA A 324 -0.28 3.85 -31.77
N PRO A 325 0.27 5.02 -32.16
CA PRO A 325 -0.47 6.06 -32.91
C PRO A 325 -1.09 5.59 -34.23
N ASP A 326 -0.60 4.49 -34.82
CA ASP A 326 -1.14 3.90 -36.04
C ASP A 326 -2.27 2.87 -35.77
N GLY A 327 -2.67 2.73 -34.50
CA GLY A 327 -3.75 1.83 -34.06
C GLY A 327 -3.31 0.39 -33.83
N ARG A 328 -2.02 0.06 -33.98
CA ARG A 328 -1.48 -1.29 -33.76
C ARG A 328 -1.17 -1.53 -32.28
N LEU A 329 -1.24 -2.79 -31.85
CA LEU A 329 -0.78 -3.20 -30.52
C LEU A 329 0.76 -3.10 -30.46
N ASP A 330 1.29 -2.36 -29.47
CA ASP A 330 2.73 -2.16 -29.24
C ASP A 330 3.24 -2.92 -28.01
N GLY A 331 2.35 -3.23 -27.06
CA GLY A 331 2.68 -4.12 -25.95
C GLY A 331 1.51 -4.31 -25.00
N ASP A 332 1.64 -5.28 -24.09
CA ASP A 332 0.64 -5.59 -23.08
C ASP A 332 1.27 -5.87 -21.72
N TYR A 333 0.43 -5.82 -20.68
CA TYR A 333 0.77 -6.18 -19.32
C TYR A 333 -0.42 -6.83 -18.64
N SER A 334 -0.24 -7.99 -18.03
CA SER A 334 -1.26 -8.69 -17.24
C SER A 334 -0.98 -8.54 -15.74
N LYS A 335 -2.01 -8.29 -14.95
CA LYS A 335 -1.94 -8.13 -13.49
C LYS A 335 -1.32 -9.37 -12.84
N ARG A 336 -0.20 -9.19 -12.14
CA ARG A 336 0.55 -10.24 -11.43
C ARG A 336 0.15 -10.40 -9.97
N GLN A 337 -0.42 -9.37 -9.34
CA GLN A 337 -0.95 -9.46 -7.97
C GLN A 337 -2.46 -9.32 -7.95
N LEU A 338 -3.13 -10.46 -7.81
CA LEU A 338 -4.59 -10.52 -7.76
C LEU A 338 -5.14 -10.15 -6.39
N VAL A 339 -6.35 -9.59 -6.37
CA VAL A 339 -7.11 -9.28 -5.16
C VAL A 339 -7.82 -10.54 -4.64
N PRO A 340 -7.49 -11.01 -3.42
CA PRO A 340 -8.20 -12.14 -2.81
C PRO A 340 -9.70 -11.86 -2.69
N PHE A 341 -10.53 -12.84 -3.06
CA PHE A 341 -12.00 -12.77 -3.07
C PHE A 341 -12.62 -11.76 -4.05
N GLY A 342 -11.80 -10.96 -4.75
CA GLY A 342 -12.25 -10.04 -5.79
C GLY A 342 -11.92 -10.51 -7.21
N GLU A 343 -10.76 -11.16 -7.39
CA GLU A 343 -10.28 -11.69 -8.68
C GLU A 343 -10.02 -13.19 -8.67
N PHE A 344 -9.91 -13.80 -7.49
CA PHE A 344 -9.83 -15.25 -7.31
C PHE A 344 -10.34 -15.66 -5.92
N VAL A 345 -10.72 -16.93 -5.73
CA VAL A 345 -11.02 -17.48 -4.40
C VAL A 345 -9.79 -18.16 -3.78
N PRO A 346 -9.18 -17.59 -2.72
CA PRO A 346 -8.12 -18.28 -1.98
C PRO A 346 -8.62 -19.62 -1.43
N LEU A 347 -7.80 -20.67 -1.56
CA LEU A 347 -8.10 -21.98 -1.01
C LEU A 347 -9.48 -22.51 -1.44
N ARG A 348 -9.92 -22.20 -2.68
CA ARG A 348 -11.26 -22.50 -3.23
C ARG A 348 -11.81 -23.89 -2.86
N ARG A 349 -10.96 -24.92 -2.88
CA ARG A 349 -11.31 -26.31 -2.52
C ARG A 349 -11.87 -26.48 -1.09
N PHE A 350 -11.56 -25.56 -0.18
CA PHE A 350 -11.99 -25.57 1.22
C PHE A 350 -13.11 -24.57 1.52
N VAL A 351 -13.45 -23.69 0.58
CA VAL A 351 -14.56 -22.75 0.75
C VAL A 351 -15.85 -23.47 0.33
N PRO A 352 -16.86 -23.60 1.21
CA PRO A 352 -18.10 -24.27 0.87
C PRO A 352 -18.74 -23.63 -0.37
N ARG A 353 -19.20 -24.43 -1.31
CA ARG A 353 -19.73 -23.94 -2.60
C ARG A 353 -20.87 -22.94 -2.44
N PHE A 354 -21.75 -23.15 -1.46
CA PHE A 354 -22.82 -22.21 -1.13
C PHE A 354 -22.30 -20.82 -0.67
N VAL A 355 -21.08 -20.71 -0.15
CA VAL A 355 -20.46 -19.42 0.21
C VAL A 355 -19.98 -18.71 -1.05
N ILE A 356 -19.42 -19.45 -1.99
CA ILE A 356 -18.97 -18.93 -3.29
C ILE A 356 -20.19 -18.41 -4.06
N ASP A 357 -21.14 -19.31 -4.34
CA ASP A 357 -22.29 -19.03 -5.20
C ASP A 357 -23.26 -17.97 -4.61
N ARG A 358 -23.23 -17.75 -3.28
CA ARG A 358 -24.18 -16.82 -2.61
C ARG A 358 -23.55 -15.52 -2.13
N TRP A 359 -22.26 -15.51 -1.80
CA TRP A 359 -21.61 -14.37 -1.15
C TRP A 359 -20.38 -13.85 -1.89
N LEU A 360 -19.89 -14.56 -2.90
CA LEU A 360 -18.79 -14.12 -3.77
C LEU A 360 -19.28 -13.83 -5.21
N MET A 361 -20.50 -13.29 -5.35
CA MET A 361 -21.13 -12.97 -6.65
C MET A 361 -20.27 -12.08 -7.57
N ILE A 362 -19.29 -11.36 -7.01
CA ILE A 362 -18.31 -10.56 -7.78
C ILE A 362 -17.51 -11.45 -8.76
N LEU A 363 -17.25 -12.70 -8.39
CA LEU A 363 -16.47 -13.66 -9.20
C LEU A 363 -17.34 -14.42 -10.22
N ASP A 364 -18.66 -14.44 -10.06
CA ASP A 364 -19.55 -15.19 -10.98
C ASP A 364 -19.62 -14.56 -12.38
N ASN A 365 -19.35 -13.26 -12.52
CA ASN A 365 -19.37 -12.56 -13.82
C ASN A 365 -18.03 -12.63 -14.60
N LEU A 366 -16.90 -12.82 -13.91
CA LEU A 366 -15.56 -12.81 -14.52
C LEU A 366 -14.79 -14.14 -14.39
N GLY A 367 -15.23 -15.03 -13.51
CA GLY A 367 -14.48 -16.22 -13.13
C GLY A 367 -13.22 -15.91 -12.31
N ASP A 368 -12.44 -16.95 -12.01
CA ASP A 368 -11.11 -16.77 -11.43
C ASP A 368 -10.17 -16.26 -12.55
N LEU A 369 -9.59 -15.08 -12.33
CA LEU A 369 -8.56 -14.55 -13.20
C LEU A 369 -7.21 -15.22 -12.92
N GLU A 370 -6.37 -15.31 -13.94
CA GLU A 370 -5.00 -15.78 -13.85
C GLU A 370 -4.04 -14.62 -13.63
N ALA A 371 -3.06 -14.84 -12.76
CA ALA A 371 -2.00 -13.89 -12.51
C ALA A 371 -1.01 -13.88 -13.67
N GLY A 372 -0.71 -12.69 -14.19
CA GLY A 372 0.39 -12.48 -15.14
C GLY A 372 1.74 -12.87 -14.54
N ALA A 373 2.72 -13.14 -15.41
CA ALA A 373 4.04 -13.56 -14.98
C ALA A 373 4.69 -12.50 -14.03
N PRO A 374 5.44 -12.92 -12.99
CA PRO A 374 6.09 -11.98 -12.06
C PRO A 374 7.05 -10.99 -12.74
N ARG A 375 7.65 -11.40 -13.87
CA ARG A 375 8.53 -10.59 -14.71
C ARG A 375 7.95 -10.49 -16.11
N GLN A 376 7.35 -9.35 -16.41
CA GLN A 376 6.86 -9.00 -17.75
C GLN A 376 7.74 -7.91 -18.38
N PRO A 377 7.72 -7.75 -19.72
CA PRO A 377 8.38 -6.64 -20.40
C PRO A 377 7.91 -5.28 -19.87
N LEU A 378 8.79 -4.28 -19.92
CA LEU A 378 8.40 -2.90 -19.69
C LEU A 378 7.80 -2.33 -20.97
N LEU A 379 6.68 -1.61 -20.86
CA LEU A 379 6.06 -0.96 -22.01
C LEU A 379 6.95 0.19 -22.51
N ARG A 380 6.89 0.51 -23.80
CA ARG A 380 7.70 1.56 -24.42
C ARG A 380 6.83 2.79 -24.70
N THR A 381 6.94 3.79 -23.83
CA THR A 381 6.24 5.07 -24.04
C THR A 381 7.22 6.13 -24.54
N VAL A 382 6.71 7.32 -24.84
CA VAL A 382 7.53 8.51 -25.16
C VAL A 382 8.55 8.85 -24.08
N TRP A 383 8.32 8.42 -22.84
CA TRP A 383 9.20 8.62 -21.69
C TRP A 383 10.22 7.49 -21.49
N GLY A 384 10.21 6.48 -22.37
CA GLY A 384 11.08 5.31 -22.33
C GLY A 384 10.41 4.08 -21.69
N PRO A 385 11.21 3.10 -21.21
CA PRO A 385 10.68 1.92 -20.54
C PRO A 385 9.77 2.33 -19.37
N THR A 386 8.55 1.84 -19.34
CA THR A 386 7.51 2.24 -18.39
C THR A 386 6.97 1.01 -17.67
N ALA A 387 6.94 1.07 -16.35
CA ALA A 387 6.35 0.02 -15.53
C ALA A 387 4.86 0.30 -15.34
N VAL A 388 4.05 -0.74 -15.46
CA VAL A 388 2.62 -0.68 -15.18
C VAL A 388 2.30 -1.47 -13.92
N THR A 389 1.44 -0.89 -13.10
CA THR A 389 0.76 -1.60 -12.03
C THR A 389 -0.74 -1.41 -12.18
N ILE A 390 -1.50 -2.46 -11.89
CA ILE A 390 -2.96 -2.42 -11.93
C ILE A 390 -3.47 -2.47 -10.50
N CYS A 391 -4.13 -1.38 -10.09
CA CYS A 391 -4.90 -1.28 -8.87
C CYS A 391 -4.07 -1.69 -7.65
N TYR A 392 -4.52 -2.72 -6.95
CA TYR A 392 -3.94 -3.34 -5.77
C TYR A 392 -2.41 -3.55 -5.85
N GLU A 393 -1.83 -3.76 -7.02
CA GLU A 393 -0.37 -3.88 -7.20
C GLU A 393 0.44 -2.71 -6.64
N ALA A 394 -0.11 -1.50 -6.66
CA ALA A 394 0.58 -0.31 -6.17
C ALA A 394 0.88 -0.35 -4.67
N ILE A 395 0.16 -1.13 -3.86
CA ILE A 395 0.42 -1.21 -2.40
C ILE A 395 1.66 -2.04 -2.07
N PHE A 396 2.15 -2.83 -3.03
CA PHE A 396 3.28 -3.74 -2.86
C PHE A 396 4.57 -3.08 -3.33
N PRO A 397 5.46 -2.67 -2.43
CA PRO A 397 6.62 -1.88 -2.80
C PRO A 397 7.58 -2.55 -3.75
N TYR A 398 7.66 -3.88 -3.66
CA TYR A 398 8.59 -4.64 -4.45
C TYR A 398 8.25 -4.66 -5.94
N TRP A 399 6.99 -4.53 -6.36
CA TRP A 399 6.66 -4.55 -7.80
C TRP A 399 7.21 -3.34 -8.55
N PRO A 400 6.86 -2.08 -8.19
CA PRO A 400 7.44 -0.92 -8.86
C PRO A 400 8.96 -0.85 -8.67
N ARG A 401 9.47 -1.30 -7.52
CA ARG A 401 10.92 -1.34 -7.25
C ARG A 401 11.67 -2.28 -8.17
N LEU A 402 11.17 -3.50 -8.36
CA LEU A 402 11.80 -4.47 -9.26
C LEU A 402 11.76 -3.97 -10.70
N ASP A 403 10.67 -3.34 -11.13
CA ASP A 403 10.55 -2.79 -12.48
C ASP A 403 11.44 -1.56 -12.68
N ALA A 404 11.56 -0.70 -11.67
CA ALA A 404 12.51 0.42 -11.65
C ALA A 404 13.96 -0.07 -11.71
N ALA A 405 14.32 -1.12 -10.96
CA ALA A 405 15.65 -1.74 -11.01
C ALA A 405 15.97 -2.37 -12.38
N ARG A 406 14.93 -2.77 -13.15
CA ARG A 406 15.06 -3.26 -14.53
C ARG A 406 15.11 -2.14 -15.57
N GLY A 407 15.08 -0.88 -15.17
CA GLY A 407 15.25 0.28 -16.05
C GLY A 407 14.00 1.09 -16.34
N ALA A 408 12.85 0.83 -15.68
CA ALA A 408 11.64 1.64 -15.86
C ALA A 408 11.87 3.12 -15.51
N ARG A 409 11.66 4.05 -16.43
CA ARG A 409 11.83 5.51 -16.22
C ARG A 409 10.54 6.21 -15.76
N LEU A 410 9.42 5.51 -15.83
CA LEU A 410 8.10 6.00 -15.47
C LEU A 410 7.28 4.87 -14.83
N LEU A 411 6.42 5.22 -13.90
CA LEU A 411 5.42 4.33 -13.32
C LEU A 411 4.04 4.78 -13.77
N ILE A 412 3.22 3.83 -14.26
CA ILE A 412 1.80 4.07 -14.53
C ILE A 412 0.99 3.12 -13.64
N ASN A 413 0.06 3.68 -12.88
CA ASN A 413 -0.91 2.94 -12.12
C ASN A 413 -2.31 3.18 -12.68
N ILE A 414 -2.97 2.14 -13.17
CA ILE A 414 -4.37 2.22 -13.57
C ILE A 414 -5.23 1.52 -12.53
N THR A 415 -6.41 2.07 -12.21
CA THR A 415 -7.22 1.52 -11.12
C THR A 415 -8.70 1.81 -11.27
N ASN A 416 -9.50 0.99 -10.61
CA ASN A 416 -10.91 1.20 -10.42
C ASN A 416 -11.27 1.24 -8.92
N ASP A 417 -11.15 2.42 -8.30
CA ASP A 417 -11.45 2.60 -6.87
C ASP A 417 -12.96 2.64 -6.56
N ALA A 418 -13.85 2.50 -7.55
CA ALA A 418 -15.30 2.51 -7.33
C ALA A 418 -15.75 1.41 -6.34
N TRP A 419 -14.97 0.33 -6.21
CA TRP A 419 -15.17 -0.72 -5.20
C TRP A 419 -15.16 -0.23 -3.75
N TYR A 420 -14.43 0.85 -3.47
CA TYR A 420 -14.25 1.32 -2.11
C TYR A 420 -15.28 2.37 -1.69
N LEU A 421 -16.11 2.86 -2.63
CA LEU A 421 -17.03 3.98 -2.43
C LEU A 421 -16.31 5.25 -1.93
N ASP A 422 -17.06 6.28 -1.54
CA ASP A 422 -16.49 7.46 -0.89
C ASP A 422 -16.15 7.18 0.59
N THR A 423 -15.11 6.38 0.81
CA THR A 423 -14.63 5.98 2.14
C THR A 423 -13.12 6.27 2.28
N TRP A 424 -12.46 5.72 3.30
CA TRP A 424 -11.01 5.85 3.44
C TRP A 424 -10.23 5.05 2.38
N GLY A 425 -10.83 3.99 1.81
CA GLY A 425 -10.15 3.06 0.89
C GLY A 425 -9.48 3.73 -0.32
N PRO A 426 -10.19 4.53 -1.16
CA PRO A 426 -9.57 5.19 -2.31
C PRO A 426 -8.45 6.14 -1.93
N ARG A 427 -8.62 6.85 -0.80
CA ARG A 427 -7.63 7.81 -0.30
C ARG A 427 -6.37 7.09 0.19
N GLN A 428 -6.53 5.98 0.92
CA GLN A 428 -5.42 5.11 1.32
C GLN A 428 -4.66 4.57 0.10
N HIS A 429 -5.41 4.06 -0.89
CA HIS A 429 -4.85 3.50 -2.11
C HIS A 429 -4.10 4.54 -2.96
N TYR A 430 -4.67 5.74 -3.14
CA TYR A 430 -4.01 6.83 -3.85
C TYR A 430 -2.70 7.24 -3.19
N ARG A 431 -2.71 7.52 -1.88
CA ARG A 431 -1.53 8.10 -1.21
C ARG A 431 -0.31 7.19 -1.20
N VAL A 432 -0.50 5.87 -1.28
CA VAL A 432 0.58 4.90 -1.50
C VAL A 432 1.41 5.20 -2.76
N ASN A 433 0.80 5.75 -3.82
CA ASN A 433 1.52 6.09 -5.06
C ASN A 433 2.57 7.20 -4.85
N ARG A 434 2.40 8.08 -3.86
CA ARG A 434 3.43 9.04 -3.46
C ARG A 434 4.69 8.35 -2.92
N PHE A 435 4.50 7.27 -2.16
CA PHE A 435 5.61 6.45 -1.70
C PHE A 435 6.27 5.73 -2.86
N ARG A 436 5.50 5.14 -3.79
CA ARG A 436 6.05 4.50 -5.00
C ARG A 436 6.97 5.44 -5.79
N ALA A 437 6.57 6.71 -5.90
CA ALA A 437 7.35 7.74 -6.58
C ALA A 437 8.69 8.01 -5.89
N ILE A 438 8.66 8.31 -4.58
CA ILE A 438 9.86 8.63 -3.78
C ILE A 438 10.80 7.43 -3.67
N GLU A 439 10.25 6.25 -3.41
CA GLU A 439 11.00 5.01 -3.29
C GLU A 439 11.83 4.72 -4.53
N ASN A 440 11.37 5.14 -5.71
CA ASN A 440 12.04 4.85 -6.97
C ASN A 440 12.71 6.04 -7.62
N ARG A 441 12.45 7.26 -7.11
CA ARG A 441 12.76 8.51 -7.78
C ARG A 441 12.22 8.51 -9.22
N LEU A 442 10.95 8.15 -9.35
CA LEU A 442 10.24 8.14 -10.64
C LEU A 442 8.91 8.85 -10.51
N SER A 443 8.50 9.50 -11.59
CA SER A 443 7.14 10.02 -11.71
C SER A 443 6.13 8.88 -11.81
N VAL A 444 4.95 9.12 -11.24
CA VAL A 444 3.81 8.22 -11.27
C VAL A 444 2.65 8.92 -11.96
N ILE A 445 2.13 8.31 -13.01
CA ILE A 445 0.83 8.64 -13.59
C ILE A 445 -0.19 7.69 -13.00
N ARG A 446 -1.22 8.21 -12.34
CA ARG A 446 -2.33 7.41 -11.82
C ARG A 446 -3.61 7.75 -12.57
N ALA A 447 -4.27 6.74 -13.12
CA ALA A 447 -5.58 6.84 -13.77
C ALA A 447 -6.63 6.04 -12.99
N GLY A 448 -7.57 6.75 -12.38
CA GLY A 448 -8.70 6.17 -11.65
C GLY A 448 -9.99 6.23 -12.45
N ASN A 449 -10.85 5.21 -12.34
CA ASN A 449 -12.21 5.28 -12.86
C ASN A 449 -13.06 6.33 -12.10
N ASN A 450 -13.26 6.08 -10.79
CA ASN A 450 -13.85 7.03 -9.82
C ASN A 450 -12.82 7.45 -8.77
N GLY A 451 -11.66 6.82 -8.77
CA GLY A 451 -10.52 7.12 -7.90
C GLY A 451 -9.83 8.41 -8.29
N VAL A 452 -9.00 8.95 -7.39
CA VAL A 452 -8.17 10.12 -7.70
C VAL A 452 -7.21 9.80 -8.84
N SER A 453 -7.30 10.56 -9.93
CA SER A 453 -6.32 10.56 -11.02
C SER A 453 -5.30 11.67 -10.81
N ALA A 454 -4.02 11.39 -11.03
CA ALA A 454 -2.97 12.33 -10.67
C ALA A 454 -1.66 12.10 -11.42
N VAL A 455 -0.84 13.15 -11.51
CA VAL A 455 0.58 13.07 -11.83
C VAL A 455 1.39 13.41 -10.58
N ILE A 456 2.22 12.46 -10.14
CA ILE A 456 3.07 12.59 -8.96
C ILE A 456 4.52 12.59 -9.42
N ASP A 457 5.32 13.54 -8.95
CA ASP A 457 6.73 13.63 -9.30
C ASP A 457 7.65 12.74 -8.44
N PRO A 458 8.95 12.64 -8.76
CA PRO A 458 9.89 11.77 -8.04
C PRO A 458 10.12 12.11 -6.56
N TRP A 459 9.63 13.24 -6.07
CA TRP A 459 9.68 13.63 -4.65
C TRP A 459 8.34 13.39 -3.95
N GLY A 460 7.35 12.86 -4.65
CA GLY A 460 6.02 12.57 -4.11
C GLY A 460 5.13 13.81 -4.01
N VAL A 461 5.42 14.90 -4.72
CA VAL A 461 4.48 16.02 -4.86
C VAL A 461 3.51 15.70 -5.98
N THR A 462 2.22 15.89 -5.70
CA THR A 462 1.18 15.83 -6.73
C THR A 462 1.21 17.12 -7.54
N THR A 463 1.49 17.03 -8.83
CA THR A 463 1.65 18.18 -9.74
C THR A 463 0.37 18.49 -10.52
N ALA A 464 -0.51 17.50 -10.68
CA ALA A 464 -1.83 17.61 -11.29
C ALA A 464 -2.76 16.55 -10.68
N GLU A 465 -4.03 16.88 -10.44
CA GLU A 465 -5.00 15.98 -9.78
C GLU A 465 -6.43 16.22 -10.31
N LEU A 466 -7.19 15.15 -10.52
CA LEU A 466 -8.66 15.15 -10.55
C LEU A 466 -9.17 14.47 -9.28
N ALA A 467 -10.14 15.08 -8.62
CA ALA A 467 -10.56 14.61 -7.31
C ALA A 467 -11.37 13.30 -7.39
N LEU A 468 -11.54 12.66 -6.24
CA LEU A 468 -12.35 11.46 -6.09
C LEU A 468 -13.79 11.73 -6.58
N ASN A 469 -14.35 10.82 -7.37
CA ASN A 469 -15.70 10.89 -7.96
C ASN A 469 -15.95 12.06 -8.94
N GLU A 470 -14.93 12.82 -9.34
CA GLU A 470 -15.06 13.74 -10.48
C GLU A 470 -15.12 12.96 -11.81
N SER A 471 -15.68 13.57 -12.85
CA SER A 471 -15.63 13.04 -14.22
C SER A 471 -14.95 14.06 -15.13
N GLY A 472 -13.92 13.63 -15.86
CA GLY A 472 -13.15 14.53 -16.69
C GLY A 472 -11.93 13.91 -17.35
N ARG A 473 -11.16 14.79 -18.00
CA ARG A 473 -9.86 14.51 -18.61
C ARG A 473 -8.82 15.40 -17.92
N LEU A 474 -7.79 14.80 -17.35
CA LEU A 474 -6.68 15.52 -16.74
C LEU A 474 -5.57 15.70 -17.77
N ASP A 475 -5.37 16.94 -18.20
CA ASP A 475 -4.30 17.32 -19.13
C ASP A 475 -3.11 17.81 -18.30
N ALA A 476 -2.00 17.06 -18.29
CA ALA A 476 -0.87 17.34 -17.39
C ALA A 476 0.50 17.10 -18.02
N GLU A 477 1.49 17.89 -17.60
CA GLU A 477 2.89 17.61 -17.90
C GLU A 477 3.44 16.55 -16.95
N VAL A 478 4.19 15.60 -17.51
CA VAL A 478 4.87 14.56 -16.72
C VAL A 478 6.32 14.99 -16.54
N PRO A 479 6.74 15.38 -15.31
CA PRO A 479 8.14 15.70 -15.07
C PRO A 479 8.96 14.43 -15.24
N LEU A 480 9.98 14.46 -16.09
CA LEU A 480 10.99 13.41 -16.14
C LEU A 480 12.28 13.99 -15.62
N GLU A 481 12.80 13.40 -14.54
CA GLU A 481 14.07 13.86 -14.02
C GLU A 481 15.16 12.81 -14.28
N ASP A 482 16.21 13.24 -14.98
CA ASP A 482 17.48 12.52 -15.08
C ASP A 482 18.38 12.78 -13.86
N ALA A 483 18.03 13.75 -13.01
CA ALA A 483 18.88 14.23 -11.93
C ALA A 483 18.49 13.70 -10.54
N PHE A 484 19.45 12.98 -9.96
CA PHE A 484 19.70 12.75 -8.52
C PHE A 484 18.93 11.65 -7.75
N PRO A 485 19.69 10.65 -7.26
CA PRO A 485 20.45 9.71 -8.09
C PRO A 485 19.50 8.99 -9.06
N ALA A 486 19.98 8.62 -10.27
CA ALA A 486 19.18 7.97 -11.34
C ALA A 486 18.32 6.78 -10.87
N ARG A 487 18.65 6.21 -9.70
CA ARG A 487 17.81 5.33 -8.87
C ARG A 487 18.10 5.59 -7.40
N SER A 488 17.08 5.52 -6.55
CA SER A 488 17.23 5.57 -5.09
C SER A 488 18.09 4.41 -4.56
N PHE A 489 18.57 4.54 -3.32
CA PHE A 489 19.27 3.44 -2.63
C PHE A 489 18.33 2.24 -2.45
N TYR A 490 17.07 2.48 -2.09
CA TYR A 490 16.07 1.43 -1.94
C TYR A 490 15.82 0.66 -3.24
N THR A 491 15.75 1.33 -4.39
CA THR A 491 15.59 0.64 -5.68
C THR A 491 16.74 -0.33 -5.93
N ARG A 492 17.98 0.10 -5.67
CA ARG A 492 19.20 -0.69 -5.91
C ARG A 492 19.34 -1.87 -4.96
N HIS A 493 19.05 -1.67 -3.67
CA HIS A 493 19.35 -2.65 -2.62
C HIS A 493 18.14 -3.44 -2.12
N GLY A 494 16.93 -3.05 -2.50
CA GLY A 494 15.72 -3.72 -2.04
C GLY A 494 15.43 -3.48 -0.57
N ASP A 495 14.72 -4.43 0.05
CA ASP A 495 14.38 -4.40 1.47
C ASP A 495 15.57 -4.86 2.35
N TRP A 496 16.69 -4.17 2.21
CA TRP A 496 17.93 -4.46 2.94
C TRP A 496 17.71 -4.31 4.46
N LEU A 497 16.90 -3.33 4.88
CA LEU A 497 16.65 -3.07 6.30
C LEU A 497 15.81 -4.20 6.90
N GLY A 498 14.73 -4.61 6.23
CA GLY A 498 13.94 -5.76 6.62
C GLY A 498 14.78 -7.04 6.75
N ALA A 499 15.61 -7.33 5.74
CA ALA A 499 16.54 -8.45 5.76
C ALA A 499 17.55 -8.35 6.92
N THR A 500 18.13 -7.17 7.17
CA THR A 500 19.08 -6.95 8.27
C THR A 500 18.42 -7.17 9.62
N CYS A 501 17.25 -6.59 9.86
CA CYS A 501 16.50 -6.79 11.10
C CYS A 501 16.13 -8.26 11.32
N LEU A 502 15.75 -8.99 10.26
CA LEU A 502 15.45 -10.41 10.34
C LEU A 502 16.69 -11.23 10.73
N ILE A 503 17.83 -10.98 10.11
CA ILE A 503 19.10 -11.65 10.46
C ILE A 503 19.48 -11.39 11.92
N LEU A 504 19.44 -10.12 12.34
CA LEU A 504 19.76 -9.76 13.72
C LEU A 504 18.78 -10.39 14.73
N LEU A 505 17.50 -10.48 14.39
CA LEU A 505 16.49 -11.15 15.21
C LEU A 505 16.80 -12.65 15.37
N LEU A 506 17.18 -13.32 14.28
CA LEU A 506 17.56 -14.74 14.31
C LEU A 506 18.82 -14.98 15.16
N LEU A 507 19.83 -14.10 15.05
CA LEU A 507 21.04 -14.15 15.86
C LEU A 507 20.75 -13.93 17.35
N ALA A 508 19.91 -12.95 17.69
CA ALA A 508 19.47 -12.70 19.06
C ALA A 508 18.72 -13.92 19.64
N GLY A 509 17.84 -14.53 18.84
CA GLY A 509 17.12 -15.75 19.20
C GLY A 509 18.04 -16.95 19.45
N ALA A 510 19.03 -17.18 18.57
CA ALA A 510 20.01 -18.25 18.72
C ALA A 510 20.87 -18.06 19.98
N GLY A 511 21.33 -16.84 20.24
CA GLY A 511 22.08 -16.51 21.46
C GLY A 511 21.28 -16.77 22.74
N ALA A 512 19.99 -16.45 22.76
CA ALA A 512 19.11 -16.71 23.89
C ALA A 512 18.92 -18.22 24.14
N LEU A 513 18.75 -19.04 23.09
CA LEU A 513 18.62 -20.49 23.19
C LEU A 513 19.91 -21.16 23.71
N LEU A 514 21.07 -20.67 23.28
CA LEU A 514 22.36 -21.18 23.75
C LEU A 514 22.61 -20.86 25.23
N ARG A 515 22.17 -19.69 25.72
CA ARG A 515 22.25 -19.33 27.14
C ARG A 515 21.34 -20.20 28.01
N ASP A 516 20.12 -20.48 27.55
CA ASP A 516 19.18 -21.35 28.27
C ASP A 516 19.66 -22.81 28.35
N ARG A 517 20.41 -23.28 27.33
CA ARG A 517 21.07 -24.60 27.35
C ARG A 517 22.27 -24.65 28.30
N ARG A 518 23.06 -23.58 28.39
CA ARG A 518 24.23 -23.49 29.28
C ARG A 518 23.86 -23.28 30.75
N GLY A 519 22.68 -22.75 31.05
CA GLY A 519 22.17 -22.62 32.43
C GLY A 519 21.46 -23.87 32.97
N LYS A 520 21.36 -24.94 32.17
CA LYS A 520 20.76 -26.24 32.54
C LYS A 520 21.81 -27.36 32.67
N VAL A 521 23.08 -27.04 32.46
CA VAL A 521 24.26 -27.87 32.77
C VAL A 521 24.93 -27.23 33.97
#